data_AF-A0AA40YLK8-F1
#
_entry.id   AF-A0AA40YLK8-F1
#
_cell.length_a   1.000
_cell.length_b   1.000
_cell.length_c   1.000
_cell.angle_alpha   90.00
_cell.angle_beta   90.00
_cell.angle_gamma   90.00
#
_symmetry.space_group_name_H-M   'P 1'
#
loop_
_entity.id
_entity.type
_entity.pdbx_description
1 polymer ?
#
loop_
_entity_poly.entity_id
_entity_poly.type
_entity_poly.pdbx_seq_one_letter_code
_entity_poly.pdbx_strand_id
1 'polypeptide(L)'
;MAVPRNALRKWEKVRDWALRLPGAVEEHPWGDTVAKVDRKVFVFLGVDDGSHPLGVTVKLTDETAHAHALACPGAEPAGYGLGKAGWVYVPLEPAGAPAAELLCDWVEESYRTVATKRRAAELDARAAERAGR
;
A
#
# COMPACT_ATOMS: atom_id res chain seq x y z
N MET A 1 -5.79 15.19 16.57
CA MET A 1 -4.38 15.34 17.03
C MET A 1 -3.54 15.72 15.82
N ALA A 2 -2.40 16.40 15.98
CA ALA A 2 -1.56 16.71 14.81
C ALA A 2 -0.92 15.42 14.29
N VAL A 3 -1.11 15.11 13.01
CA VAL A 3 -0.50 13.94 12.37
C VAL A 3 1.03 14.03 12.48
N PRO A 4 1.73 12.97 12.94
CA PRO A 4 3.18 12.99 13.01
C PRO A 4 3.80 13.22 11.62
N ARG A 5 4.64 14.25 11.48
CA ARG A 5 5.25 14.65 10.20
C ARG A 5 5.97 13.50 9.47
N ASN A 6 6.61 12.61 10.22
CA ASN A 6 7.30 11.46 9.64
C ASN A 6 6.32 10.44 9.06
N ALA A 7 5.21 10.18 9.73
CA ALA A 7 4.16 9.29 9.24
C ALA A 7 3.50 9.88 7.98
N LEU A 8 3.22 11.19 7.98
CA LEU A 8 2.67 11.88 6.82
C LEU A 8 3.60 11.79 5.60
N ARG A 9 4.90 12.03 5.76
CA ARG A 9 5.88 11.89 4.67
C ARG A 9 5.94 10.47 4.09
N LYS A 10 5.87 9.44 4.96
CA LYS A 10 5.80 8.05 4.51
C LYS A 10 4.53 7.80 3.71
N TRP A 11 3.40 8.26 4.23
CA TRP A 11 2.08 8.15 3.60
C TRP A 11 2.05 8.82 2.22
N GLU A 12 2.50 10.07 2.12
CA GLU A 12 2.58 10.82 0.86
C GLU A 12 3.44 10.09 -0.17
N LYS A 13 4.60 9.58 0.25
CA LYS A 13 5.49 8.82 -0.64
C LYS A 13 4.87 7.53 -1.15
N VAL A 14 4.17 6.78 -0.28
CA VAL A 14 3.47 5.55 -0.66
C VAL A 14 2.31 5.85 -1.61
N ARG A 15 1.54 6.90 -1.32
CA ARG A 15 0.46 7.40 -2.20
C ARG A 15 1.00 7.77 -3.58
N ASP A 16 2.03 8.61 -3.63
CA ASP A 16 2.67 9.03 -4.88
C ASP A 16 3.20 7.85 -5.69
N TRP A 17 3.78 6.86 -5.00
CA TRP A 17 4.22 5.62 -5.65
C TRP A 17 3.05 4.83 -6.24
N ALA A 18 1.99 4.59 -5.43
CA ALA A 18 0.81 3.85 -5.87
C ALA A 18 0.18 4.47 -7.12
N LEU A 19 0.08 5.81 -7.18
CA LEU A 19 -0.52 6.53 -8.30
C LEU A 19 0.36 6.58 -9.55
N ARG A 20 1.65 6.25 -9.46
CA ARG A 20 2.53 6.09 -10.63
C ARG A 20 2.36 4.73 -11.31
N LEU A 21 1.73 3.78 -10.65
CA LEU A 21 1.50 2.45 -11.21
C LEU A 21 0.50 2.51 -12.39
N PRO A 22 0.66 1.68 -13.42
CA PRO A 22 -0.16 1.77 -14.62
C PRO A 22 -1.67 1.66 -14.35
N GLY A 23 -2.42 2.71 -14.72
CA GLY A 23 -3.87 2.70 -14.55
C GLY A 23 -4.33 2.76 -13.08
N ALA A 24 -3.45 3.13 -12.15
CA ALA A 24 -3.83 3.44 -10.79
C ALA A 24 -4.60 4.77 -10.75
N VAL A 25 -5.66 4.81 -9.95
CA VAL A 25 -6.46 6.01 -9.68
C VAL A 25 -6.70 6.13 -8.18
N GLU A 26 -6.75 7.37 -7.69
CA GLU A 26 -7.16 7.67 -6.33
C GLU A 26 -8.67 7.82 -6.24
N GLU A 27 -9.28 7.23 -5.21
CA GLU A 27 -10.68 7.44 -4.87
C GLU A 27 -10.88 7.53 -3.36
N HIS A 28 -12.03 8.07 -2.95
CA HIS A 28 -12.40 8.32 -1.55
C HIS A 28 -13.77 7.72 -1.21
N PRO A 29 -13.94 6.38 -1.26
CA PRO A 29 -15.26 5.73 -1.18
C PRO A 29 -16.01 5.95 0.14
N TRP A 30 -15.30 6.12 1.26
CA TRP A 30 -15.88 6.31 2.59
C TRP A 30 -15.27 7.50 3.34
N GLY A 31 -14.60 8.40 2.64
CA GLY A 31 -13.70 9.41 3.22
C GLY A 31 -12.25 8.94 3.36
N ASP A 32 -12.02 7.61 3.33
CA ASP A 32 -10.68 7.03 3.27
C ASP A 32 -10.07 7.18 1.89
N THR A 33 -8.78 7.55 1.83
CA THR A 33 -8.00 7.50 0.60
C THR A 33 -7.70 6.06 0.23
N VAL A 34 -8.03 5.66 -1.00
CA VAL A 34 -7.66 4.35 -1.56
C VAL A 34 -7.08 4.52 -2.97
N ALA A 35 -6.17 3.63 -3.36
CA ALA A 35 -5.77 3.53 -4.75
C ALA A 35 -6.35 2.26 -5.41
N LYS A 36 -6.88 2.44 -6.62
CA LYS A 36 -7.55 1.40 -7.39
C LYS A 36 -6.87 1.18 -8.73
N VAL A 37 -6.89 -0.07 -9.20
CA VAL A 37 -6.53 -0.47 -10.56
C VAL A 37 -7.69 -1.25 -11.15
N ASP A 38 -8.12 -0.89 -12.36
CA ASP A 38 -9.23 -1.54 -13.06
C ASP A 38 -10.50 -1.72 -12.19
N ARG A 39 -10.85 -0.69 -11.40
CA ARG A 39 -11.97 -0.62 -10.44
C ARG A 39 -11.82 -1.45 -9.15
N LYS A 40 -10.66 -2.06 -8.90
CA LYS A 40 -10.36 -2.82 -7.68
C LYS A 40 -9.36 -2.09 -6.80
N VAL A 41 -9.62 -2.03 -5.50
CA VAL A 41 -8.68 -1.46 -4.52
C VAL A 41 -7.47 -2.38 -4.39
N PHE A 42 -6.27 -1.82 -4.47
CA PHE A 42 -5.02 -2.53 -4.21
C PHE A 42 -4.25 -1.94 -3.03
N VAL A 43 -4.57 -0.74 -2.55
CA VAL A 43 -4.04 -0.21 -1.30
C VAL A 43 -5.07 0.68 -0.63
N PHE A 44 -5.21 0.54 0.69
CA PHE A 44 -5.94 1.48 1.53
C PHE A 44 -4.92 2.35 2.28
N LEU A 45 -5.13 3.66 2.23
CA LEU A 45 -4.25 4.65 2.84
C LEU A 45 -4.91 5.33 4.06
N GLY A 46 -6.19 5.07 4.32
CA GLY A 46 -6.93 5.65 5.44
C GLY A 46 -7.18 7.15 5.29
N VAL A 47 -7.40 7.83 6.41
CA VAL A 47 -7.66 9.28 6.49
C VAL A 47 -6.43 9.99 7.05
N ASP A 48 -6.03 11.10 6.44
CA ASP A 48 -4.85 11.90 6.81
C ASP A 48 -5.19 13.15 7.65
N ASP A 49 -6.42 13.28 8.12
CA ASP A 49 -6.92 14.42 8.90
C ASP A 49 -6.58 14.36 10.40
N GLY A 50 -5.93 13.26 10.85
CA GLY A 50 -5.55 13.02 12.24
C GLY A 50 -6.71 12.60 13.14
N SER A 51 -7.83 12.14 12.57
CA SER A 51 -8.92 11.45 13.27
C SER A 51 -8.54 10.03 13.70
N HIS A 52 -7.71 9.36 12.90
CA HIS A 52 -7.21 8.01 13.14
C HIS A 52 -5.70 7.94 12.90
N PRO A 53 -5.00 6.94 13.48
CA PRO A 53 -3.60 6.74 13.19
C PRO A 53 -3.36 6.47 11.71
N LEU A 54 -2.28 7.03 11.16
CA LEU A 54 -1.91 6.78 9.77
C LEU A 54 -1.43 5.34 9.58
N GLY A 55 -1.90 4.71 8.52
CA GLY A 55 -1.56 3.33 8.19
C GLY A 55 -1.72 3.03 6.71
N VAL A 56 -1.16 1.89 6.30
CA VAL A 56 -1.28 1.37 4.93
C VAL A 56 -1.79 -0.05 5.02
N THR A 57 -2.83 -0.37 4.27
CA THR A 57 -3.33 -1.74 4.15
C THR A 57 -3.06 -2.26 2.74
N VAL A 58 -2.31 -3.36 2.67
CA VAL A 58 -1.85 -3.99 1.41
C VAL A 58 -2.19 -5.48 1.41
N LYS A 59 -2.36 -6.05 0.22
CA LYS A 59 -2.55 -7.47 0.03
C LYS A 59 -1.22 -8.13 -0.30
N LEU A 60 -0.73 -8.97 0.61
CA LEU A 60 0.53 -9.70 0.46
C LEU A 60 0.23 -11.19 0.36
N THR A 61 0.58 -11.77 -0.78
CA THR A 61 0.40 -13.20 -1.07
C THR A 61 1.71 -13.97 -1.02
N ASP A 62 2.85 -13.29 -1.15
CA ASP A 62 4.14 -13.88 -0.82
C ASP A 62 4.20 -14.13 0.69
N GLU A 63 4.49 -15.37 1.08
CA GLU A 63 4.48 -15.78 2.50
C GLU A 63 5.55 -15.04 3.31
N THR A 64 6.69 -14.71 2.70
CA THR A 64 7.80 -14.01 3.37
C THR A 64 7.45 -12.55 3.59
N ALA A 65 6.94 -11.86 2.57
CA ALA A 65 6.49 -10.48 2.69
C ALA A 65 5.32 -10.34 3.67
N HIS A 66 4.36 -11.27 3.62
CA HIS A 66 3.22 -11.30 4.54
C HIS A 66 3.69 -11.48 6.00
N ALA A 67 4.56 -12.46 6.27
CA ALA A 67 5.10 -12.68 7.60
C ALA A 67 5.91 -11.48 8.11
N HIS A 68 6.70 -10.85 7.23
CA HIS A 68 7.48 -9.65 7.57
C HIS A 68 6.58 -8.46 7.90
N ALA A 69 5.51 -8.23 7.12
CA ALA A 69 4.55 -7.18 7.40
C ALA A 69 3.86 -7.39 8.76
N LEU A 70 3.43 -8.61 9.08
CA LEU A 70 2.82 -8.93 10.39
C LEU A 70 3.80 -8.83 11.57
N ALA A 71 5.10 -8.98 11.33
CA ALA A 71 6.12 -8.79 12.36
C ALA A 71 6.36 -7.31 12.69
N CYS A 72 5.81 -6.37 11.91
CA CYS A 72 5.98 -4.94 12.15
C CYS A 72 5.21 -4.48 13.40
N PRO A 73 5.75 -3.52 14.17
CA PRO A 73 5.10 -3.04 15.39
C PRO A 73 3.68 -2.51 15.13
N GLY A 74 2.68 -3.14 15.76
CA GLY A 74 1.27 -2.75 15.63
C GLY A 74 0.60 -3.15 14.32
N ALA A 75 1.28 -3.92 13.46
CA ALA A 75 0.65 -4.49 12.28
C ALA A 75 -0.32 -5.61 12.66
N GLU A 76 -1.40 -5.73 11.91
CA GLU A 76 -2.44 -6.73 12.15
C GLU A 76 -3.09 -7.18 10.84
N PRO A 77 -3.64 -8.40 10.79
CA PRO A 77 -4.47 -8.81 9.66
C PRO A 77 -5.65 -7.86 9.51
N ALA A 78 -5.94 -7.44 8.27
CA ALA A 78 -7.03 -6.52 8.02
C ALA A 78 -8.39 -7.12 8.44
N GLY A 79 -9.27 -6.27 8.98
CA GLY A 79 -10.61 -6.65 9.43
C GLY A 79 -11.55 -7.13 8.32
N TYR A 80 -12.81 -7.39 8.68
CA TYR A 80 -13.88 -7.77 7.74
C TYR A 80 -13.57 -8.99 6.85
N GLY A 81 -12.74 -9.92 7.34
CA GLY A 81 -12.33 -11.11 6.59
C GLY A 81 -11.26 -10.87 5.52
N LEU A 82 -10.80 -9.63 5.34
CA LEU A 82 -9.73 -9.29 4.41
C LEU A 82 -8.40 -9.94 4.80
N GLY A 83 -8.12 -10.08 6.10
CA GLY A 83 -6.94 -10.79 6.60
C GLY A 83 -6.83 -12.23 6.08
N LYS A 84 -7.95 -12.95 5.94
CA LYS A 84 -7.97 -14.31 5.37
C LYS A 84 -7.59 -14.33 3.89
N ALA A 85 -7.75 -13.21 3.20
CA ALA A 85 -7.37 -13.04 1.81
C ALA A 85 -5.96 -12.45 1.64
N GLY A 86 -5.17 -12.37 2.71
CA GLY A 86 -3.78 -11.88 2.65
C GLY A 86 -3.61 -10.38 2.90
N TRP A 87 -4.65 -9.67 3.33
CA TRP A 87 -4.54 -8.24 3.62
C TRP A 87 -3.96 -7.97 5.01
N VAL A 88 -2.96 -7.09 5.08
CA VAL A 88 -2.29 -6.68 6.31
C VAL A 88 -2.38 -5.16 6.45
N TYR A 89 -2.80 -4.70 7.62
CA TYR A 89 -2.72 -3.29 8.02
C TYR A 89 -1.39 -3.04 8.71
N VAL A 90 -0.68 -1.99 8.28
CA VAL A 90 0.63 -1.59 8.83
C VAL A 90 0.55 -0.12 9.28
N PRO A 91 0.65 0.16 10.60
CA PRO A 91 0.67 1.53 11.09
C PRO A 91 2.00 2.23 10.78
N LEU A 92 1.95 3.53 10.50
CA LEU A 92 3.12 4.32 10.11
C LEU A 92 3.78 5.09 11.25
N GLU A 93 3.07 5.23 12.37
CA GLU A 93 3.46 6.03 13.53
C GLU A 93 4.42 5.34 14.51
N PRO A 94 4.29 4.02 14.81
CA PRO A 94 5.14 3.38 15.80
C PRO A 94 6.64 3.47 15.47
N ALA A 95 7.47 3.56 16.50
CA ALA A 95 8.92 3.40 16.34
C ALA A 95 9.22 2.00 15.78
N GLY A 96 10.02 1.92 14.72
CA GLY A 96 10.26 0.67 14.00
C GLY A 96 9.23 0.37 12.89
N ALA A 97 8.28 1.28 12.64
CA ALA A 97 7.43 1.18 11.45
C ALA A 97 8.28 1.16 10.18
N PRO A 98 7.93 0.33 9.17
CA PRO A 98 8.67 0.19 7.92
C PRO A 98 9.07 1.51 7.26
N ALA A 99 10.19 1.48 6.55
CA ALA A 99 10.61 2.57 5.69
C ALA A 99 9.63 2.73 4.51
N ALA A 100 9.54 3.93 3.95
CA ALA A 100 8.62 4.21 2.85
C ALA A 100 8.92 3.35 1.61
N GLU A 101 10.19 3.02 1.38
CA GLU A 101 10.67 2.18 0.29
C GLU A 101 10.09 0.76 0.38
N LEU A 102 10.19 0.13 1.56
CA LEU A 102 9.63 -1.20 1.79
C LEU A 102 8.10 -1.20 1.65
N LEU A 103 7.42 -0.14 2.10
CA LEU A 103 5.98 0.02 1.89
C LEU A 103 5.64 0.15 0.40
N CYS A 104 6.47 0.81 -0.40
CA CYS A 104 6.28 0.90 -1.85
C CYS A 104 6.41 -0.48 -2.52
N ASP A 105 7.36 -1.30 -2.09
CA ASP A 105 7.53 -2.67 -2.58
C ASP A 105 6.29 -3.53 -2.28
N TRP A 106 5.77 -3.44 -1.05
CA TRP A 106 4.53 -4.12 -0.66
C TRP A 106 3.30 -3.62 -1.42
N VAL A 107 3.22 -2.32 -1.71
CA VAL A 107 2.17 -1.76 -2.57
C VAL A 107 2.28 -2.28 -4.00
N GLU A 108 3.50 -2.43 -4.52
CA GLU A 108 3.70 -3.03 -5.85
C GLU A 108 3.26 -4.51 -5.87
N GLU A 109 3.60 -5.30 -4.85
CA GLU A 109 3.12 -6.70 -4.73
C GLU A 109 1.58 -6.75 -4.69
N SER A 110 0.98 -5.88 -3.87
CA SER A 110 -0.48 -5.79 -3.78
C SER A 110 -1.12 -5.39 -5.11
N TYR A 111 -0.51 -4.44 -5.81
CA TYR A 111 -0.91 -4.08 -7.17
C TYR A 111 -0.80 -5.27 -8.12
N ARG A 112 0.32 -6.00 -8.15
CA ARG A 112 0.50 -7.18 -9.02
C ARG A 112 -0.54 -8.27 -8.72
N THR A 113 -0.92 -8.43 -7.45
CA THR A 113 -1.94 -9.38 -7.00
C THR A 113 -3.36 -9.01 -7.43
N VAL A 114 -3.68 -7.70 -7.50
CA VAL A 114 -5.04 -7.20 -7.78
C VAL A 114 -5.24 -6.85 -9.27
N ALA A 115 -4.19 -6.34 -9.92
CA ALA A 115 -4.21 -5.85 -11.28
C ALA A 115 -4.46 -6.96 -12.29
N THR A 116 -4.98 -6.58 -13.47
CA THR A 116 -5.10 -7.51 -14.58
C THR A 116 -3.73 -7.89 -15.14
N LYS A 117 -3.63 -9.05 -15.81
CA LYS A 117 -2.38 -9.49 -16.47
C LYS A 117 -1.79 -8.43 -17.42
N ARG A 118 -2.66 -7.67 -18.09
CA ARG A 118 -2.27 -6.56 -18.97
C ARG A 118 -1.54 -5.45 -18.20
N ARG A 119 -2.05 -5.09 -17.03
CA ARG A 119 -1.50 -4.04 -16.17
C ARG A 119 -0.20 -4.45 -15.48
N ALA A 120 -0.07 -5.72 -15.12
CA ALA A 120 1.18 -6.30 -14.65
C ALA A 120 2.25 -6.27 -15.75
N ALA A 121 1.91 -6.73 -16.98
CA ALA A 121 2.84 -6.69 -18.11
C ALA A 121 3.29 -5.27 -18.49
N GLU A 122 2.39 -4.28 -18.41
CA GLU A 122 2.71 -2.87 -18.63
C GLU A 122 3.69 -2.34 -17.56
N LEU A 123 3.55 -2.76 -16.30
CA LEU A 123 4.48 -2.41 -15.23
C LEU A 123 5.87 -2.99 -15.50
N ASP A 124 5.96 -4.28 -15.84
CA ASP A 124 7.22 -4.95 -16.14
C ASP A 124 7.94 -4.32 -17.36
N ALA A 125 7.19 -3.93 -18.40
CA ALA A 125 7.74 -3.24 -19.55
C ALA A 125 8.37 -1.89 -19.15
N ARG A 126 7.67 -1.06 -18.36
CA ARG A 126 8.18 0.22 -17.87
C ARG A 126 9.40 0.05 -16.97
N ALA A 127 9.45 -1.02 -16.18
CA ALA A 127 10.60 -1.34 -15.33
C ALA A 127 11.83 -1.71 -16.17
N ALA A 128 11.65 -2.53 -17.22
CA ALA A 128 12.72 -2.88 -18.15
C ALA A 128 13.28 -1.66 -18.90
N GLU A 129 12.41 -0.74 -19.36
CA GLU A 129 12.82 0.51 -20.00
C GLU A 129 13.65 1.41 -19.07
N ARG A 130 13.32 1.44 -17.77
CA ARG A 130 14.10 2.19 -16.77
C ARG A 130 15.45 1.55 -16.47
N ALA A 131 15.52 0.22 -16.43
CA ALA A 131 16.75 -0.51 -16.14
C ALA A 131 17.75 -0.48 -17.31
N GLY A 132 17.26 -0.30 -18.55
CA GLY A 132 18.09 -0.18 -19.74
C GLY A 132 18.65 1.22 -20.01
N ARG A 133 18.34 2.21 -19.17
CA ARG A 133 18.78 3.60 -19.31
C ARG A 133 19.86 3.94 -18.28
#